data_AF-A0AAD5DL93-F1
#
_entry.id   AF-A0AAD5DL93-F1
#
_cell.length_a   1.000
_cell.length_b   1.000
_cell.length_c   1.000
_cell.angle_alpha   90.00
_cell.angle_beta   90.00
_cell.angle_gamma   90.00
#
_symmetry.space_group_name_H-M   'P 1'
#
loop_
_entity.id
_entity.type
_entity.pdbx_description
1 polymer ?
#
loop_
_entity_poly.entity_id
_entity_poly.type
_entity_poly.pdbx_seq_one_letter_code
_entity_poly.pdbx_strand_id
1 'polypeptide(L)'
;MFAVSHRDGDARSGELSTPNGTIATPGLLVYTHRGGSMNLTPDMLEPLRAAGLQGLQLDVLQFLNQPTPGVLSGGGGGRKFLALDAPGTVLVATGRDPAIYEYTGAMRQATNEWASGAATVTPERYVEALAAVRPDVWVALSDDVPSDSRTDRAAKSVDRTAAWLGACLAAAQQQPGLAAAAAWAVVQGAQYQHERQRCAEAVAGQPGVSGYVLGGLGTGESPEQRQQIVQAVLQRLPAGAPRMLSSVGTPEEILEAVAQGIDLFDTAYLLDVTNGGYALAFPLSQEADEAEQQRRQQQQRGSAAEAAVGAAAVAAAAAAGVVGKRAADECGRDDSKINLWALAYRTDRRPLLPGCTCFACANHTRAYVHHLLQTHEMTGQVLLEVHNTHHYLRFFAEVRKAIAAGRFAAYRDWFLQRRQRWLVGEGGRQ
;
A
#
# COMPACT_ATOMS: atom_id res chain seq x y z
N MET A 1 5.86 -11.29 18.26
CA MET A 1 6.65 -10.41 19.13
C MET A 1 7.03 -9.18 18.34
N PHE A 2 6.88 -7.97 18.89
CA PHE A 2 7.29 -6.73 18.24
C PHE A 2 8.48 -6.12 18.98
N ALA A 3 9.53 -5.77 18.27
CA ALA A 3 10.75 -5.20 18.83
C ALA A 3 11.18 -3.98 18.02
N VAL A 4 11.41 -2.85 18.70
CA VAL A 4 11.93 -1.62 18.10
C VAL A 4 13.44 -1.61 18.26
N SER A 5 14.16 -1.53 17.13
CA SER A 5 15.63 -1.53 17.10
C SER A 5 16.21 -0.12 17.05
N HIS A 6 15.61 0.79 16.27
CA HIS A 6 16.09 2.17 16.14
C HIS A 6 14.93 3.16 16.19
N ARG A 7 15.24 4.38 16.60
CA ARG A 7 14.33 5.52 16.63
C ARG A 7 15.00 6.76 16.08
N ASP A 8 14.23 7.59 15.39
CA ASP A 8 14.59 8.95 15.00
C ASP A 8 13.36 9.84 15.21
N GLY A 9 13.37 10.63 16.29
CA GLY A 9 12.15 11.21 16.83
C GLY A 9 11.11 10.14 17.20
N ASP A 10 9.88 10.32 16.73
CA ASP A 10 8.78 9.35 16.92
C ASP A 10 8.81 8.21 15.89
N ALA A 11 9.61 8.32 14.82
CA ALA A 11 9.77 7.25 13.84
C ALA A 11 10.47 6.04 14.47
N ARG A 12 9.97 4.84 14.16
CA ARG A 12 10.44 3.58 14.74
C ARG A 12 10.81 2.64 13.62
N SER A 13 11.98 2.00 13.72
CA SER A 13 12.32 0.85 12.89
C SER A 13 12.63 -0.37 13.75
N GLY A 14 12.23 -1.54 13.28
CA GLY A 14 12.27 -2.76 14.07
C GLY A 14 11.68 -3.94 13.32
N GLU A 15 11.16 -4.90 14.06
CA GLU A 15 10.66 -6.16 13.50
C GLU A 15 9.41 -6.66 14.24
N LEU A 16 8.46 -7.19 13.48
CA LEU A 16 7.32 -7.98 13.95
C LEU A 16 7.56 -9.46 13.59
N SER A 17 7.88 -10.27 14.59
CA SER A 17 8.13 -11.71 14.43
C SER A 17 6.90 -12.53 14.74
N THR A 18 6.61 -13.50 13.88
CA THR A 18 5.55 -14.52 14.01
C THR A 18 6.16 -15.90 13.83
N PRO A 19 5.44 -17.00 14.16
CA PRO A 19 5.96 -18.34 13.93
C PRO A 19 6.33 -18.65 12.47
N ASN A 20 5.68 -18.01 11.49
CA ASN A 20 5.91 -18.27 10.06
C ASN A 20 6.75 -17.20 9.34
N GLY A 21 7.29 -16.20 10.04
CA GLY A 21 8.10 -15.18 9.39
C GLY A 21 8.34 -13.94 10.25
N THR A 22 8.95 -12.92 9.64
CA THR A 22 9.20 -11.64 10.29
C THR A 22 8.99 -10.52 9.28
N ILE A 23 8.38 -9.42 9.73
CA ILE A 23 8.20 -8.19 8.95
C ILE A 23 9.07 -7.11 9.54
N ALA A 24 9.95 -6.52 8.75
CA ALA A 24 10.71 -5.34 9.11
C ALA A 24 9.82 -4.10 9.07
N THR A 25 9.91 -3.24 10.09
CA THR A 25 9.11 -2.02 10.23
C THR A 25 9.98 -0.74 10.10
N PRO A 26 9.45 0.35 9.50
CA PRO A 26 8.18 0.41 8.82
C PRO A 26 8.14 -0.48 7.56
N GLY A 27 6.98 -1.05 7.26
CA GLY A 27 6.83 -2.05 6.20
C GLY A 27 5.46 -2.04 5.51
N LEU A 28 5.46 -2.56 4.28
CA LEU A 28 4.27 -2.79 3.47
C LEU A 28 3.72 -4.20 3.69
N LEU A 29 2.41 -4.30 3.86
CA LEU A 29 1.65 -5.52 3.64
C LEU A 29 1.06 -5.46 2.23
N VAL A 30 1.53 -6.32 1.32
CA VAL A 30 0.96 -6.35 -0.03
C VAL A 30 -0.45 -6.93 0.04
N TYR A 31 -1.42 -6.15 -0.41
CA TYR A 31 -2.82 -6.51 -0.41
C TYR A 31 -3.09 -7.68 -1.37
N THR A 32 -4.04 -8.54 -0.97
CA THR A 32 -4.53 -9.64 -1.78
C THR A 32 -6.06 -9.63 -1.83
N HIS A 33 -6.62 -9.88 -3.02
CA HIS A 33 -8.06 -10.06 -3.19
C HIS A 33 -8.36 -11.56 -3.30
N ARG A 34 -9.23 -12.08 -2.43
CA ARG A 34 -9.51 -13.53 -2.30
C ARG A 34 -8.25 -14.39 -2.15
N GLY A 35 -7.18 -13.83 -1.61
CA GLY A 35 -5.91 -14.52 -1.39
C GLY A 35 -4.90 -14.46 -2.54
N GLY A 36 -5.29 -13.98 -3.72
CA GLY A 36 -4.34 -13.66 -4.78
C GLY A 36 -3.85 -12.23 -4.65
N SER A 37 -2.54 -12.01 -4.67
CA SER A 37 -1.98 -10.70 -5.00
C SER A 37 -2.44 -10.31 -6.40
N MET A 38 -3.10 -9.16 -6.53
CA MET A 38 -3.68 -8.76 -7.81
C MET A 38 -2.58 -8.65 -8.88
N ASN A 39 -2.78 -9.26 -10.05
CA ASN A 39 -1.81 -9.35 -11.14
C ASN A 39 -0.49 -10.12 -10.84
N LEU A 40 -0.36 -10.78 -9.68
CA LEU A 40 0.85 -11.50 -9.29
C LEU A 40 0.51 -12.94 -8.92
N THR A 41 1.18 -13.90 -9.58
CA THR A 41 1.07 -15.32 -9.25
C THR A 41 2.05 -15.70 -8.12
N PRO A 42 1.82 -16.82 -7.40
CA PRO A 42 2.69 -17.23 -6.30
C PRO A 42 4.18 -17.35 -6.66
N ASP A 43 4.51 -17.79 -7.88
CA ASP A 43 5.89 -17.88 -8.39
C ASP A 43 6.54 -16.50 -8.58
N MET A 44 5.76 -15.46 -8.86
CA MET A 44 6.25 -14.08 -8.95
C MET A 44 6.57 -13.46 -7.59
N LEU A 45 6.09 -14.06 -6.49
CA LEU A 45 6.40 -13.57 -5.15
C LEU A 45 7.86 -13.80 -4.77
N GLU A 46 8.53 -14.81 -5.31
CA GLU A 46 9.91 -15.14 -4.92
C GLU A 46 10.91 -14.01 -5.29
N PRO A 47 10.93 -13.48 -6.54
CA PRO A 47 11.68 -12.26 -6.85
C PRO A 47 11.31 -11.05 -5.98
N LEU A 48 10.04 -10.93 -5.55
CA LEU A 48 9.59 -9.84 -4.68
C LEU A 48 10.05 -10.04 -3.23
N ARG A 49 10.17 -11.28 -2.74
CA ARG A 49 10.77 -11.61 -1.44
C ARG A 49 12.22 -11.17 -1.38
N ALA A 50 12.98 -11.39 -2.46
CA ALA A 50 14.34 -10.86 -2.59
C ALA A 50 14.40 -9.32 -2.53
N ALA A 51 13.31 -8.64 -2.93
CA ALA A 51 13.16 -7.19 -2.83
C ALA A 51 12.66 -6.69 -1.46
N GLY A 52 12.29 -7.61 -0.55
CA GLY A 52 11.82 -7.29 0.80
C GLY A 52 10.33 -7.53 1.04
N LEU A 53 9.63 -8.28 0.18
CA LEU A 53 8.27 -8.73 0.45
C LEU A 53 8.28 -9.70 1.64
N GLN A 54 7.69 -9.28 2.76
CA GLN A 54 7.67 -10.05 4.01
C GLN A 54 6.27 -10.32 4.53
N GLY A 55 5.29 -9.47 4.17
CA GLY A 55 3.92 -9.55 4.66
C GLY A 55 2.89 -9.43 3.55
N LEU A 56 1.82 -10.22 3.65
CA LEU A 56 0.63 -10.10 2.83
C LEU A 56 -0.56 -9.75 3.70
N GLN A 57 -1.41 -8.86 3.22
CA GLN A 57 -2.71 -8.59 3.82
C GLN A 57 -3.81 -9.33 3.06
N LEU A 58 -4.75 -9.91 3.81
CA LEU A 58 -5.85 -10.73 3.30
C LEU A 58 -7.18 -10.28 3.89
N ASP A 59 -8.16 -9.95 3.05
CA ASP A 59 -9.54 -9.75 3.52
C ASP A 59 -10.19 -11.12 3.78
N VAL A 60 -10.42 -11.43 5.06
CA VAL A 60 -11.01 -12.71 5.45
C VAL A 60 -12.50 -12.81 5.08
N LEU A 61 -13.19 -11.68 4.88
CA LEU A 61 -14.61 -11.68 4.57
C LEU A 61 -14.91 -12.31 3.20
N GLN A 62 -13.93 -12.38 2.31
CA GLN A 62 -14.03 -13.12 1.05
C GLN A 62 -14.20 -14.64 1.27
N PHE A 63 -13.64 -15.18 2.34
CA PHE A 63 -13.64 -16.61 2.67
C PHE A 63 -14.86 -17.06 3.49
N LEU A 64 -15.79 -16.15 3.76
CA LEU A 64 -17.11 -16.51 4.29
C LEU A 64 -18.02 -17.11 3.22
N ASN A 65 -17.73 -16.81 1.95
CA ASN A 65 -18.58 -17.16 0.83
C ASN A 65 -17.92 -18.20 -0.08
N GLN A 66 -16.85 -17.85 -0.81
CA GLN A 66 -16.15 -18.79 -1.70
C GLN A 66 -14.64 -18.51 -1.81
N PRO A 67 -13.77 -19.49 -1.45
CA PRO A 67 -14.11 -20.78 -0.83
C PRO A 67 -14.62 -20.59 0.61
N THR A 68 -15.51 -21.47 1.08
CA THR A 68 -16.03 -21.43 2.46
C THR A 68 -14.97 -21.88 3.48
N PRO A 69 -15.16 -21.57 4.79
CA PRO A 69 -14.24 -22.02 5.83
C PRO A 69 -14.08 -23.55 5.87
N GLY A 70 -15.15 -24.30 5.56
CA GLY A 70 -15.13 -25.76 5.47
C GLY A 70 -14.24 -26.28 4.33
N VAL A 71 -14.31 -25.64 3.15
CA VAL A 71 -13.45 -25.99 2.00
C VAL A 71 -11.98 -25.72 2.32
N LEU A 72 -11.67 -24.56 2.90
CA LEU A 72 -10.31 -24.23 3.32
C LEU A 72 -9.77 -25.24 4.34
N SER A 73 -10.57 -25.55 5.37
CA SER A 73 -10.17 -26.46 6.44
C SER A 73 -9.92 -27.88 5.92
N GLY A 74 -10.77 -28.38 5.02
CA GLY A 74 -10.59 -29.67 4.36
C GLY A 74 -9.36 -29.73 3.43
N GLY A 75 -8.97 -28.59 2.86
CA GLY A 75 -7.81 -28.44 1.98
C GLY A 75 -6.45 -28.29 2.68
N GLY A 76 -6.42 -28.22 4.02
CA GLY A 76 -5.21 -28.02 4.83
C GLY A 76 -5.02 -26.59 5.37
N GLY A 77 -6.01 -25.72 5.19
CA GLY A 77 -6.05 -24.35 5.71
C GLY A 77 -5.70 -23.28 4.68
N GLY A 78 -5.94 -22.02 5.04
CA GLY A 78 -5.73 -20.87 4.15
C GLY A 78 -4.31 -20.74 3.62
N ARG A 79 -3.28 -20.91 4.46
CA ARG A 79 -1.89 -20.84 4.00
C ARG A 79 -1.59 -21.77 2.82
N LYS A 80 -2.03 -23.02 2.91
CA LYS A 80 -1.89 -24.01 1.85
C LYS A 80 -2.64 -23.62 0.59
N PHE A 81 -3.88 -23.17 0.77
CA PHE A 81 -4.70 -22.66 -0.33
C PHE A 81 -4.02 -21.51 -1.09
N LEU A 82 -3.27 -20.66 -0.38
CA LEU A 82 -2.53 -19.52 -0.96
C LEU A 82 -1.11 -19.87 -1.44
N ALA A 83 -0.72 -21.15 -1.42
CA ALA A 83 0.64 -21.60 -1.69
C ALA A 83 1.71 -20.96 -0.78
N LEU A 84 1.35 -20.70 0.48
CA LEU A 84 2.20 -20.14 1.55
C LEU A 84 2.52 -21.17 2.64
N ASP A 85 2.58 -22.46 2.27
CA ASP A 85 2.91 -23.57 3.17
C ASP A 85 4.30 -23.42 3.79
N ALA A 86 5.26 -22.94 3.00
CA ALA A 86 6.59 -22.66 3.49
C ALA A 86 6.60 -21.38 4.35
N PRO A 87 7.31 -21.38 5.49
CA PRO A 87 7.53 -20.16 6.26
C PRO A 87 8.35 -19.15 5.43
N GLY A 88 8.20 -17.87 5.73
CA GLY A 88 8.90 -16.77 5.06
C GLY A 88 8.00 -15.60 4.66
N THR A 89 6.68 -15.78 4.71
CA THR A 89 5.71 -14.69 4.49
C THR A 89 4.69 -14.69 5.61
N VAL A 90 4.59 -13.54 6.28
CA VAL A 90 3.62 -13.30 7.35
C VAL A 90 2.28 -12.96 6.72
N LEU A 91 1.22 -13.65 7.14
CA LEU A 91 -0.14 -13.43 6.67
C LEU A 91 -0.93 -12.63 7.71
N VAL A 92 -1.36 -11.42 7.35
CA VAL A 92 -2.18 -10.54 8.18
C VAL A 92 -3.61 -10.55 7.64
N ALA A 93 -4.54 -11.15 8.38
CA ALA A 93 -5.94 -11.17 8.00
C ALA A 93 -6.70 -9.99 8.58
N THR A 94 -7.44 -9.27 7.74
CA THR A 94 -8.27 -8.12 8.11
C THR A 94 -9.72 -8.37 7.73
N GLY A 95 -10.64 -7.60 8.34
CA GLY A 95 -12.06 -7.60 7.98
C GLY A 95 -12.42 -6.55 6.93
N ARG A 96 -11.43 -6.06 6.17
CA ARG A 96 -11.66 -5.05 5.14
C ARG A 96 -10.67 -5.19 4.00
N ASP A 97 -11.18 -5.02 2.80
CA ASP A 97 -10.42 -4.86 1.59
C ASP A 97 -10.03 -3.37 1.40
N PRO A 98 -8.72 -3.01 1.39
CA PRO A 98 -8.28 -1.63 1.20
C PRO A 98 -8.59 -1.07 -0.20
N ALA A 99 -8.88 -1.91 -1.20
CA ALA A 99 -9.25 -1.48 -2.55
C ALA A 99 -10.77 -1.27 -2.72
N ILE A 100 -11.60 -1.88 -1.88
CA ILE A 100 -13.06 -1.70 -1.93
C ILE A 100 -13.43 -0.49 -1.07
N TYR A 101 -13.51 0.67 -1.73
CA TYR A 101 -13.82 1.96 -1.11
C TYR A 101 -15.32 2.30 -1.10
N GLU A 102 -16.17 1.50 -1.73
CA GLU A 102 -17.60 1.74 -1.73
C GLU A 102 -18.18 1.42 -0.36
N TYR A 103 -18.33 2.47 0.46
CA TYR A 103 -19.22 2.47 1.59
C TYR A 103 -20.67 2.46 1.05
N THR A 104 -21.08 1.36 0.42
CA THR A 104 -22.48 1.20 0.06
C THR A 104 -23.26 1.28 1.37
N GLY A 105 -24.39 2.00 1.36
CA GLY A 105 -25.25 2.15 2.54
C GLY A 105 -25.75 0.82 3.14
N ALA A 106 -25.39 -0.32 2.53
CA ALA A 106 -25.61 -1.69 2.96
C ALA A 106 -24.69 -2.16 4.10
N MET A 107 -23.56 -1.50 4.38
CA MET A 107 -22.76 -1.79 5.60
C MET A 107 -23.42 -1.27 6.90
N ARG A 108 -24.73 -0.99 6.84
CA ARG A 108 -25.59 -0.90 8.01
C ARG A 108 -25.70 -2.31 8.61
N GLN A 109 -25.18 -2.48 9.82
CA GLN A 109 -25.44 -3.66 10.66
C GLN A 109 -24.71 -4.95 10.26
N ALA A 110 -23.41 -4.87 9.94
CA ALA A 110 -22.60 -6.07 9.71
C ALA A 110 -23.05 -6.91 8.50
N THR A 111 -23.73 -6.30 7.52
CA THR A 111 -24.09 -6.98 6.29
C THR A 111 -22.99 -6.76 5.26
N ASN A 112 -22.47 -7.86 4.73
CA ASN A 112 -21.56 -7.85 3.59
C ASN A 112 -22.29 -8.30 2.34
N GLU A 113 -21.96 -7.68 1.21
CA GLU A 113 -22.49 -8.03 -0.09
C GLU A 113 -21.42 -8.78 -0.90
N TRP A 114 -21.78 -9.92 -1.46
CA TRP A 114 -20.98 -10.66 -2.43
C TRP A 114 -21.78 -10.83 -3.72
N ALA A 115 -21.12 -11.24 -4.80
CA ALA A 115 -21.79 -11.55 -6.07
C ALA A 115 -22.89 -12.63 -5.94
N SER A 116 -22.83 -13.49 -4.91
CA SER A 116 -23.84 -14.51 -4.61
C SER A 116 -24.98 -14.03 -3.69
N GLY A 117 -24.94 -12.77 -3.24
CA GLY A 117 -25.94 -12.18 -2.35
C GLY A 117 -25.34 -11.51 -1.12
N ALA A 118 -26.20 -10.86 -0.32
CA ALA A 118 -25.82 -10.24 0.94
C ALA A 118 -25.97 -11.22 2.11
N ALA A 119 -25.06 -11.18 3.09
CA ALA A 119 -25.24 -11.89 4.35
C ALA A 119 -24.68 -11.12 5.53
N THR A 120 -25.31 -11.34 6.69
CA THR A 120 -24.84 -10.80 7.96
C THR A 120 -23.62 -11.56 8.45
N VAL A 121 -22.58 -10.81 8.79
CA VAL A 121 -21.32 -11.24 9.38
C VAL A 121 -21.40 -10.98 10.88
N THR A 122 -21.42 -12.05 11.67
CA THR A 122 -21.27 -11.94 13.13
C THR A 122 -19.81 -12.15 13.53
N PRO A 123 -19.38 -11.67 14.72
CA PRO A 123 -18.04 -11.94 15.24
C PRO A 123 -17.66 -13.44 15.24
N GLU A 124 -18.62 -14.32 15.49
CA GLU A 124 -18.41 -15.77 15.53
C GLU A 124 -18.13 -16.34 14.14
N ARG A 125 -18.94 -15.96 13.13
CA ARG A 125 -18.71 -16.36 11.73
C ARG A 125 -17.40 -15.80 11.20
N TYR A 126 -17.08 -14.56 11.55
CA TYR A 126 -15.81 -13.93 11.20
C TYR A 126 -14.62 -14.71 11.75
N VAL A 127 -14.67 -15.09 13.03
CA VAL A 127 -13.62 -15.87 13.70
C VAL A 127 -13.53 -17.30 13.17
N GLU A 128 -14.64 -17.92 12.78
CA GLU A 128 -14.63 -19.21 12.08
C GLU A 128 -13.83 -19.14 10.77
N ALA A 129 -14.03 -18.09 9.97
CA ALA A 129 -13.27 -17.89 8.74
C ALA A 129 -11.79 -17.63 9.02
N LEU A 130 -11.45 -16.83 10.04
CA LEU A 130 -10.07 -16.63 10.48
C LEU A 130 -9.42 -17.97 10.89
N ALA A 131 -10.12 -18.81 11.63
CA ALA A 131 -9.61 -20.11 12.08
C ALA A 131 -9.37 -21.08 10.90
N ALA A 132 -10.17 -20.99 9.84
CA ALA A 132 -9.94 -21.74 8.61
C ALA A 132 -8.75 -21.20 7.79
N VAL A 133 -8.57 -19.87 7.76
CA VAL A 133 -7.43 -19.23 7.09
C VAL A 133 -6.10 -19.51 7.80
N ARG A 134 -6.11 -19.51 9.15
CA ARG A 134 -4.92 -19.66 10.02
C ARG A 134 -3.85 -18.58 9.75
N PRO A 135 -4.19 -17.29 9.88
CA PRO A 135 -3.23 -16.21 9.68
C PRO A 135 -2.21 -16.15 10.82
N ASP A 136 -1.11 -15.41 10.61
CA ASP A 136 -0.14 -15.10 11.65
C ASP A 136 -0.63 -13.98 12.59
N VAL A 137 -1.34 -13.02 12.00
CA VAL A 137 -1.95 -11.88 12.69
C VAL A 137 -3.39 -11.77 12.19
N TRP A 138 -4.34 -11.58 13.09
CA TRP A 138 -5.71 -11.28 12.72
C TRP A 138 -6.16 -9.99 13.36
N VAL A 139 -6.86 -9.18 12.58
CA VAL A 139 -7.46 -7.93 13.02
C VAL A 139 -8.92 -8.20 13.34
N ALA A 140 -9.38 -7.76 14.52
CA ALA A 140 -10.76 -7.95 14.96
C ALA A 140 -11.77 -7.27 14.01
N LEU A 141 -12.97 -7.84 13.91
CA LEU A 141 -14.06 -7.24 13.17
C LEU A 141 -14.42 -5.87 13.77
N SER A 142 -14.56 -4.87 12.92
CA SER A 142 -14.84 -3.49 13.32
C SER A 142 -16.01 -2.91 12.54
N ASP A 143 -16.64 -1.91 13.15
CA ASP A 143 -17.66 -1.13 12.48
C ASP A 143 -17.01 0.07 11.79
N ASP A 144 -16.52 -0.14 10.59
CA ASP A 144 -15.81 0.89 9.86
C ASP A 144 -16.76 2.01 9.44
N VAL A 145 -16.31 3.26 9.50
CA VAL A 145 -17.06 4.44 9.07
C VAL A 145 -16.16 5.38 8.28
N PRO A 146 -16.68 6.05 7.25
CA PRO A 146 -15.95 7.13 6.60
C PRO A 146 -15.66 8.27 7.57
N SER A 147 -14.53 8.93 7.37
CA SER A 147 -14.06 10.08 8.14
C SER A 147 -15.08 11.23 8.21
N ASP A 148 -15.86 11.44 7.16
CA ASP A 148 -16.92 12.46 7.08
C ASP A 148 -18.25 12.06 7.76
N SER A 149 -18.30 10.88 8.41
CA SER A 149 -19.48 10.43 9.14
C SER A 149 -19.90 11.42 10.24
N ARG A 150 -21.22 11.49 10.50
CA ARG A 150 -21.78 12.27 11.60
C ARG A 150 -21.30 11.76 12.96
N THR A 151 -21.15 12.66 13.94
CA THR A 151 -20.76 12.33 15.33
C THR A 151 -21.56 11.17 15.93
N ASP A 152 -22.89 11.16 15.78
CA ASP A 152 -23.73 10.11 16.36
C ASP A 152 -23.50 8.73 15.72
N ARG A 153 -23.15 8.70 14.43
CA ARG A 153 -22.76 7.47 13.73
C ARG A 153 -21.35 7.02 14.13
N ALA A 154 -20.43 7.96 14.33
CA ALA A 154 -19.07 7.70 14.78
C ALA A 154 -19.06 7.13 16.21
N ALA A 155 -19.81 7.71 17.14
CA ALA A 155 -19.92 7.21 18.51
C ALA A 155 -20.47 5.76 18.56
N LYS A 156 -21.53 5.47 17.79
CA LYS A 156 -22.06 4.11 17.63
C LYS A 156 -21.04 3.14 17.04
N SER A 157 -20.17 3.62 16.15
CA SER A 157 -19.10 2.81 15.57
C SER A 157 -18.05 2.39 16.58
N VAL A 158 -17.70 3.30 17.48
CA VAL A 158 -16.76 3.03 18.57
C VAL A 158 -17.35 2.00 19.53
N ASP A 159 -18.61 2.19 19.95
CA ASP A 159 -19.28 1.27 20.88
C ASP A 159 -19.36 -0.15 20.29
N ARG A 160 -19.76 -0.25 19.02
CA ARG A 160 -19.88 -1.52 18.31
C ARG A 160 -18.55 -2.19 18.07
N THR A 161 -17.51 -1.44 17.70
CA THR A 161 -16.15 -1.96 17.50
C THR A 161 -15.59 -2.53 18.81
N ALA A 162 -15.78 -1.86 19.94
CA ALA A 162 -15.36 -2.38 21.24
C ALA A 162 -16.13 -3.65 21.64
N ALA A 163 -17.45 -3.70 21.40
CA ALA A 163 -18.26 -4.88 21.66
C ALA A 163 -17.85 -6.08 20.79
N TRP A 164 -17.61 -5.85 19.50
CA TRP A 164 -17.17 -6.90 18.57
C TRP A 164 -15.77 -7.40 18.86
N LEU A 165 -14.85 -6.54 19.29
CA LEU A 165 -13.53 -6.98 19.75
C LEU A 165 -13.64 -8.00 20.88
N GLY A 166 -14.46 -7.71 21.90
CA GLY A 166 -14.69 -8.65 23.01
C GLY A 166 -15.28 -9.99 22.53
N ALA A 167 -16.26 -9.95 21.63
CA ALA A 167 -16.86 -11.15 21.05
C ALA A 167 -15.87 -11.95 20.19
N CYS A 168 -15.05 -11.30 19.37
CA CYS A 168 -14.02 -11.94 18.56
C CYS A 168 -12.95 -12.61 19.44
N LEU A 169 -12.48 -11.95 20.49
CA LEU A 169 -11.50 -12.52 21.43
C LEU A 169 -12.06 -13.77 22.12
N ALA A 170 -13.31 -13.71 22.61
CA ALA A 170 -13.95 -14.84 23.26
C ALA A 170 -14.15 -16.02 22.30
N ALA A 171 -14.59 -15.76 21.06
CA ALA A 171 -14.74 -16.79 20.04
C ALA A 171 -13.38 -17.39 19.64
N ALA A 172 -12.32 -16.56 19.53
CA ALA A 172 -10.99 -17.01 19.11
C ALA A 172 -10.34 -17.96 20.13
N GLN A 173 -10.64 -17.80 21.43
CA GLN A 173 -10.18 -18.74 22.47
C GLN A 173 -10.70 -20.17 22.26
N GLN A 174 -11.84 -20.32 21.58
CA GLN A 174 -12.43 -21.62 21.26
C GLN A 174 -11.92 -22.21 19.94
N GLN A 175 -11.03 -21.50 19.23
CA GLN A 175 -10.54 -21.89 17.92
C GLN A 175 -9.06 -22.27 17.95
N PRO A 176 -8.72 -23.57 17.89
CA PRO A 176 -7.33 -24.01 17.85
C PRO A 176 -6.52 -23.42 16.70
N GLY A 177 -7.17 -23.13 15.57
CA GLY A 177 -6.54 -22.51 14.38
C GLY A 177 -5.99 -21.10 14.62
N LEU A 178 -6.34 -20.44 15.73
CA LEU A 178 -5.90 -19.09 16.08
C LEU A 178 -5.01 -19.04 17.32
N ALA A 179 -4.72 -20.17 17.96
CA ALA A 179 -3.99 -20.21 19.23
C ALA A 179 -2.57 -19.57 19.15
N ALA A 180 -1.93 -19.64 17.98
CA ALA A 180 -0.61 -19.06 17.74
C ALA A 180 -0.66 -17.67 17.06
N ALA A 181 -1.85 -17.20 16.68
CA ALA A 181 -2.02 -15.98 15.90
C ALA A 181 -2.16 -14.75 16.81
N ALA A 182 -1.51 -13.65 16.45
CA ALA A 182 -1.60 -12.41 17.20
C ALA A 182 -2.93 -11.68 16.93
N ALA A 183 -3.66 -11.34 17.99
CA ALA A 183 -4.92 -10.60 17.91
C ALA A 183 -4.66 -9.09 17.93
N TRP A 184 -5.17 -8.37 16.92
CA TRP A 184 -5.04 -6.91 16.78
C TRP A 184 -6.42 -6.25 16.83
N ALA A 185 -6.47 -5.05 17.40
CA ALA A 185 -7.71 -4.27 17.51
C ALA A 185 -7.74 -3.10 16.53
N VAL A 186 -8.94 -2.68 16.14
CA VAL A 186 -9.15 -1.53 15.27
C VAL A 186 -9.60 -0.33 16.09
N VAL A 187 -9.01 0.83 15.83
CA VAL A 187 -9.44 2.12 16.36
C VAL A 187 -10.32 2.82 15.32
N GLN A 188 -11.59 3.01 15.65
CA GLN A 188 -12.59 3.75 14.86
C GLN A 188 -12.90 5.12 15.49
N GLY A 189 -13.79 5.90 14.88
CA GLY A 189 -14.21 7.21 15.38
C GLY A 189 -14.27 8.33 14.34
N ALA A 190 -14.15 8.00 13.04
CA ALA A 190 -14.20 8.96 11.94
C ALA A 190 -13.18 10.12 12.13
N GLN A 191 -13.53 11.36 11.79
CA GLN A 191 -12.67 12.53 11.99
C GLN A 191 -12.60 13.07 13.44
N TYR A 192 -13.38 12.52 14.38
CA TYR A 192 -13.52 13.10 15.72
C TYR A 192 -12.46 12.58 16.68
N GLN A 193 -11.51 13.44 17.05
CA GLN A 193 -10.39 13.07 17.95
C GLN A 193 -10.83 12.49 19.29
N HIS A 194 -11.91 13.01 19.89
CA HIS A 194 -12.42 12.50 21.17
C HIS A 194 -12.98 11.08 21.05
N GLU A 195 -13.70 10.76 19.96
CA GLU A 195 -14.19 9.40 19.69
C GLU A 195 -13.03 8.44 19.40
N ARG A 196 -12.03 8.90 18.64
CA ARG A 196 -10.81 8.16 18.36
C ARG A 196 -10.04 7.81 19.63
N GLN A 197 -9.89 8.77 20.55
CA GLN A 197 -9.27 8.54 21.86
C GLN A 197 -10.09 7.57 22.72
N ARG A 198 -11.41 7.75 22.79
CA ARG A 198 -12.33 6.86 23.50
C ARG A 198 -12.22 5.41 22.99
N CYS A 199 -12.16 5.24 21.68
CA CYS A 199 -11.98 3.92 21.05
C CYS A 199 -10.61 3.34 21.39
N ALA A 200 -9.53 4.12 21.26
CA ALA A 200 -8.16 3.69 21.57
C ALA A 200 -8.02 3.21 23.02
N GLU A 201 -8.58 3.94 23.99
CA GLU A 201 -8.60 3.56 25.40
C GLU A 201 -9.39 2.26 25.61
N ALA A 202 -10.56 2.13 25.00
CA ALA A 202 -11.41 0.94 25.13
C ALA A 202 -10.75 -0.32 24.57
N VAL A 203 -10.06 -0.23 23.42
CA VAL A 203 -9.40 -1.39 22.81
C VAL A 203 -8.04 -1.69 23.44
N ALA A 204 -7.32 -0.68 23.93
CA ALA A 204 -6.04 -0.87 24.61
C ALA A 204 -6.20 -1.58 25.96
N GLY A 205 -7.35 -1.43 26.62
CA GLY A 205 -7.66 -2.12 27.88
C GLY A 205 -7.99 -3.60 27.74
N GLN A 206 -8.13 -4.14 26.53
CA GLN A 206 -8.54 -5.54 26.31
C GLN A 206 -7.35 -6.51 26.43
N PRO A 207 -7.42 -7.50 27.35
CA PRO A 207 -6.39 -8.53 27.45
C PRO A 207 -6.27 -9.35 26.16
N GLY A 208 -5.03 -9.69 25.79
CA GLY A 208 -4.75 -10.50 24.60
C GLY A 208 -4.61 -9.71 23.29
N VAL A 209 -4.93 -8.41 23.28
CA VAL A 209 -4.63 -7.53 22.15
C VAL A 209 -3.14 -7.20 22.14
N SER A 210 -2.51 -7.34 20.98
CA SER A 210 -1.05 -7.22 20.81
C SER A 210 -0.62 -6.24 19.73
N GLY A 211 -1.56 -5.55 19.10
CA GLY A 211 -1.32 -4.56 18.05
C GLY A 211 -2.59 -3.80 17.67
N TYR A 212 -2.43 -2.69 16.96
CA TYR A 212 -3.52 -1.76 16.70
C TYR A 212 -3.54 -1.27 15.26
N VAL A 213 -4.75 -1.20 14.68
CA VAL A 213 -5.00 -0.70 13.33
C VAL A 213 -5.81 0.59 13.43
N LEU A 214 -5.35 1.64 12.76
CA LEU A 214 -6.11 2.87 12.59
C LEU A 214 -6.93 2.73 11.30
N GLY A 215 -8.23 2.44 11.45
CA GLY A 215 -9.16 2.20 10.34
C GLY A 215 -10.00 3.43 9.97
N GLY A 216 -10.64 3.40 8.80
CA GLY A 216 -11.57 4.46 8.36
C GLY A 216 -10.91 5.83 8.16
N LEU A 217 -9.64 5.85 7.78
CA LEU A 217 -8.89 7.03 7.37
C LEU A 217 -8.57 6.94 5.86
N GLY A 218 -8.23 8.07 5.25
CA GLY A 218 -8.07 8.25 3.81
C GLY A 218 -9.39 8.48 3.07
N THR A 219 -10.50 8.72 3.77
CA THR A 219 -11.84 8.71 3.17
C THR A 219 -12.49 10.11 3.11
N GLY A 220 -11.69 11.16 3.11
CA GLY A 220 -12.16 12.54 2.94
C GLY A 220 -11.55 13.56 3.89
N GLU A 221 -10.80 13.13 4.92
CA GLU A 221 -10.06 14.07 5.75
C GLU A 221 -8.84 14.68 5.03
N SER A 222 -8.46 15.89 5.42
CA SER A 222 -7.21 16.50 4.96
C SER A 222 -5.98 15.81 5.57
N PRO A 223 -4.79 15.91 4.94
CA PRO A 223 -3.55 15.40 5.52
C PRO A 223 -3.29 15.91 6.94
N GLU A 224 -3.54 17.20 7.20
CA GLU A 224 -3.37 17.81 8.53
C GLU A 224 -4.35 17.24 9.56
N GLN A 225 -5.62 17.08 9.17
CA GLN A 225 -6.63 16.44 10.03
C GLN A 225 -6.23 15.01 10.36
N ARG A 226 -5.75 14.25 9.38
CA ARG A 226 -5.27 12.88 9.60
C ARG A 226 -4.10 12.83 10.58
N GLN A 227 -3.12 13.74 10.46
CA GLN A 227 -2.00 13.84 11.40
C GLN A 227 -2.50 14.10 12.83
N GLN A 228 -3.45 15.03 13.01
CA GLN A 228 -4.03 15.30 14.33
C GLN A 228 -4.76 14.07 14.90
N ILE A 229 -5.50 13.34 14.06
CA ILE A 229 -6.20 12.11 14.46
C ILE A 229 -5.19 11.03 14.88
N VAL A 230 -4.18 10.77 14.05
CA VAL A 230 -3.13 9.77 14.35
C VAL A 230 -2.45 10.13 15.67
N GLN A 231 -1.99 11.37 15.85
CA GLN A 231 -1.37 11.81 17.10
C GLN A 231 -2.29 11.60 18.31
N ALA A 232 -3.57 11.98 18.21
CA ALA A 232 -4.54 11.82 19.29
C ALA A 232 -4.75 10.35 19.68
N VAL A 233 -4.78 9.44 18.70
CA VAL A 233 -4.88 7.99 18.93
C VAL A 233 -3.61 7.46 19.60
N LEU A 234 -2.44 7.80 19.08
CA LEU A 234 -1.17 7.22 19.53
C LEU A 234 -0.80 7.60 20.96
N GLN A 235 -1.29 8.73 21.47
CA GLN A 235 -1.17 9.12 22.88
C GLN A 235 -1.92 8.17 23.83
N ARG A 236 -2.88 7.40 23.32
CA ARG A 236 -3.71 6.47 24.11
C ARG A 236 -3.33 5.01 23.94
N LEU A 237 -2.49 4.69 22.95
CA LEU A 237 -2.06 3.32 22.67
C LEU A 237 -0.71 2.99 23.33
N PRO A 238 -0.49 1.73 23.75
CA PRO A 238 0.80 1.29 24.28
C PRO A 238 1.97 1.58 23.34
N ALA A 239 3.04 2.19 23.88
CA ALA A 239 4.23 2.58 23.11
C ALA A 239 4.98 1.40 22.48
N GLY A 240 4.93 0.24 23.14
CA GLY A 240 5.59 -1.00 22.74
C GLY A 240 4.79 -1.89 21.80
N ALA A 241 3.59 -1.47 21.39
CA ALA A 241 2.77 -2.23 20.44
C ALA A 241 3.01 -1.80 18.98
N PRO A 242 2.90 -2.74 18.02
CA PRO A 242 2.89 -2.44 16.59
C PRO A 242 1.61 -1.70 16.20
N ARG A 243 1.73 -0.81 15.23
CA ARG A 243 0.66 0.11 14.78
C ARG A 243 0.58 0.11 13.26
N MET A 244 -0.61 -0.12 12.73
CA MET A 244 -0.87 -0.11 11.30
C MET A 244 -1.79 1.04 10.93
N LEU A 245 -1.47 1.75 9.86
CA LEU A 245 -2.38 2.71 9.23
C LEU A 245 -2.89 2.09 7.93
N SER A 246 -4.21 1.95 7.81
CA SER A 246 -4.82 1.28 6.67
C SER A 246 -5.35 2.25 5.62
N SER A 247 -5.32 1.82 4.36
CA SER A 247 -5.90 2.51 3.18
C SER A 247 -5.20 3.81 2.77
N VAL A 248 -4.13 4.19 3.44
CA VAL A 248 -3.28 5.35 3.08
C VAL A 248 -2.02 4.83 2.39
N GLY A 249 -1.56 5.47 1.31
CA GLY A 249 -0.60 4.80 0.43
C GLY A 249 0.27 5.63 -0.48
N THR A 250 0.10 6.95 -0.59
CA THR A 250 1.10 7.71 -1.36
C THR A 250 2.41 7.81 -0.55
N PRO A 251 3.59 7.86 -1.20
CA PRO A 251 4.86 7.94 -0.48
C PRO A 251 4.92 9.06 0.56
N GLU A 252 4.35 10.22 0.26
CA GLU A 252 4.28 11.39 1.13
C GLU A 252 3.52 11.05 2.42
N GLU A 253 2.35 10.43 2.29
CA GLU A 253 1.52 10.06 3.43
C GLU A 253 2.17 8.97 4.29
N ILE A 254 2.89 8.02 3.67
CA ILE A 254 3.67 7.03 4.41
C ILE A 254 4.73 7.73 5.25
N LEU A 255 5.50 8.67 4.68
CA LEU A 255 6.55 9.35 5.42
C LEU A 255 6.01 10.17 6.59
N GLU A 256 4.87 10.84 6.40
CA GLU A 256 4.18 11.57 7.46
C GLU A 256 3.67 10.64 8.57
N ALA A 257 3.12 9.48 8.22
CA ALA A 257 2.64 8.49 9.19
C ALA A 257 3.80 7.80 9.94
N VAL A 258 4.88 7.46 9.24
CA VAL A 258 6.11 6.93 9.85
C VAL A 258 6.71 7.96 10.81
N ALA A 259 6.70 9.24 10.47
CA ALA A 259 7.16 10.31 11.36
C ALA A 259 6.36 10.42 12.66
N GLN A 260 5.11 9.93 12.68
CA GLN A 260 4.27 9.86 13.88
C GLN A 260 4.40 8.51 14.62
N GLY A 261 5.18 7.58 14.08
CA GLY A 261 5.44 6.28 14.69
C GLY A 261 4.47 5.16 14.27
N ILE A 262 3.87 5.23 13.08
CA ILE A 262 3.20 4.09 12.43
C ILE A 262 4.24 3.11 11.88
N ASP A 263 3.98 1.80 12.00
CA ASP A 263 4.92 0.73 11.63
C ASP A 263 4.52 -0.05 10.37
N LEU A 264 3.23 -0.24 10.11
CA LEU A 264 2.77 -1.05 8.99
C LEU A 264 1.70 -0.34 8.18
N PHE A 265 1.62 -0.72 6.92
CA PHE A 265 0.70 -0.14 5.95
C PHE A 265 0.15 -1.22 5.03
N ASP A 266 -1.16 -1.23 4.83
CA ASP A 266 -1.84 -1.90 3.71
C ASP A 266 -2.50 -0.83 2.84
N THR A 267 -2.36 -0.97 1.51
CA THR A 267 -2.83 0.05 0.59
C THR A 267 -3.19 -0.50 -0.78
N ALA A 268 -4.22 0.09 -1.39
CA ALA A 268 -4.58 -0.12 -2.79
C ALA A 268 -3.78 0.78 -3.76
N TYR A 269 -2.93 1.68 -3.24
CA TYR A 269 -2.18 2.63 -4.08
C TYR A 269 -1.40 1.98 -5.22
N LEU A 270 -0.76 0.83 -4.97
CA LEU A 270 0.00 0.12 -6.01
C LEU A 270 -0.90 -0.38 -7.12
N LEU A 271 -2.02 -0.98 -6.76
CA LEU A 271 -3.05 -1.42 -7.69
C LEU A 271 -3.60 -0.24 -8.52
N ASP A 272 -3.92 0.88 -7.87
CA ASP A 272 -4.47 2.06 -8.55
C ASP A 272 -3.48 2.64 -9.58
N VAL A 273 -2.20 2.70 -9.20
CA VAL A 273 -1.10 3.12 -10.08
C VAL A 273 -0.96 2.14 -11.25
N THR A 274 -0.96 0.84 -10.98
CA THR A 274 -0.87 -0.22 -12.00
C THR A 274 -2.05 -0.18 -12.97
N ASN A 275 -3.29 -0.15 -12.46
CA ASN A 275 -4.50 -0.12 -13.27
C ASN A 275 -4.63 1.17 -14.08
N GLY A 276 -4.10 2.28 -13.56
CA GLY A 276 -3.99 3.53 -14.31
C GLY A 276 -2.94 3.48 -15.45
N GLY A 277 -2.16 2.41 -15.58
CA GLY A 277 -1.08 2.29 -16.57
C GLY A 277 0.17 3.10 -16.21
N TYR A 278 0.40 3.32 -14.91
CA TYR A 278 1.54 4.09 -14.41
C TYR A 278 2.63 3.18 -13.84
N ALA A 279 3.88 3.54 -14.09
CA ALA A 279 5.06 2.95 -13.43
C ALA A 279 5.65 3.94 -12.41
N LEU A 280 5.82 3.54 -11.15
CA LEU A 280 6.45 4.37 -10.13
C LEU A 280 7.89 4.74 -10.50
N ALA A 281 8.25 6.00 -10.29
CA ALA A 281 9.53 6.56 -10.72
C ALA A 281 10.12 7.60 -9.77
N PHE A 282 9.48 7.87 -8.62
CA PHE A 282 10.04 8.76 -7.61
C PHE A 282 11.42 8.25 -7.12
N PRO A 283 12.37 9.14 -6.84
CA PRO A 283 13.69 8.73 -6.38
C PRO A 283 13.63 8.19 -4.95
N LEU A 284 14.44 7.16 -4.69
CA LEU A 284 14.52 6.48 -3.39
C LEU A 284 15.52 7.13 -2.42
N SER A 285 16.42 7.98 -2.93
CA SER A 285 17.39 8.72 -2.13
C SER A 285 17.80 10.02 -2.82
N GLN A 286 18.39 10.94 -2.06
CA GLN A 286 18.90 12.19 -2.61
C GLN A 286 19.98 11.95 -3.67
N GLU A 287 20.89 11.01 -3.43
CA GLU A 287 21.94 10.65 -4.37
C GLU A 287 21.36 10.07 -5.66
N ALA A 288 20.29 9.25 -5.56
CA ALA A 288 19.61 8.69 -6.72
C ALA A 288 18.92 9.79 -7.55
N ASP A 289 18.32 10.79 -6.91
CA ASP A 289 17.70 11.94 -7.58
C ASP A 289 18.74 12.82 -8.27
N GLU A 290 19.84 13.15 -7.59
CA GLU A 290 20.95 13.93 -8.15
C GLU A 290 21.57 13.23 -9.37
N ALA A 291 21.82 11.91 -9.27
CA ALA A 291 22.33 11.12 -10.39
C ALA A 291 21.36 11.12 -11.58
N GLU A 292 20.05 11.02 -11.34
CA GLU A 292 19.05 11.07 -12.39
C GLU A 292 18.94 12.46 -13.04
N GLN A 293 18.99 13.53 -12.25
CA GLN A 293 19.01 14.90 -12.76
C GLN A 293 20.24 15.15 -13.64
N GLN A 294 21.41 14.69 -13.20
CA GLN A 294 22.64 14.76 -14.01
C GLN A 294 22.51 13.99 -15.33
N ARG A 295 21.95 12.76 -15.30
CA ARG A 295 21.68 11.98 -16.52
C ARG A 295 20.74 12.72 -17.48
N ARG A 296 19.66 13.32 -16.97
CA ARG A 296 18.70 14.09 -17.79
C ARG A 296 19.35 15.32 -18.41
N GLN A 297 20.16 16.06 -17.65
CA GLN A 297 20.89 17.22 -18.17
C GLN A 297 21.89 16.82 -19.26
N GLN A 298 22.60 15.70 -19.10
CA GLN A 298 23.50 15.17 -20.12
C GLN A 298 22.74 14.74 -21.39
N GLN A 299 21.61 14.06 -21.25
CA GLN A 299 20.76 13.66 -22.38
C GLN A 299 20.18 14.86 -23.13
N GLN A 300 19.74 15.90 -22.42
CA GLN A 300 19.25 17.14 -23.04
C GLN A 300 20.35 17.89 -23.77
N ARG A 301 21.58 17.92 -23.23
CA ARG A 301 22.74 18.50 -23.92
C ARG A 301 23.11 17.71 -25.17
N GLY A 302 23.08 16.38 -25.09
CA GLY A 302 23.31 15.49 -26.23
C GLY A 302 22.24 15.66 -27.32
N SER A 303 20.96 15.67 -26.94
CA SER A 303 19.87 15.87 -27.90
C SER A 303 19.85 17.28 -28.48
N ALA A 304 20.23 18.31 -27.70
CA ALA A 304 20.38 19.67 -28.22
C ALA A 304 21.56 19.80 -29.18
N ALA A 305 22.67 19.09 -28.93
CA ALA A 305 23.80 19.02 -29.85
C ALA A 305 23.44 18.28 -31.14
N GLU A 306 22.76 17.12 -31.05
CA GLU A 306 22.25 16.38 -32.21
C GLU A 306 21.17 17.16 -32.96
N ALA A 307 20.28 17.87 -32.27
CA ALA A 307 19.29 18.74 -32.88
C ALA A 307 19.91 19.99 -33.52
N ALA A 308 21.04 20.50 -33.01
CA ALA A 308 21.78 21.59 -33.64
C ALA A 308 22.48 21.12 -34.93
N VAL A 309 23.05 19.91 -34.94
CA VAL A 309 23.62 19.27 -36.14
C VAL A 309 22.51 18.91 -37.15
N GLY A 310 21.36 18.43 -36.65
CA GLY A 310 20.17 18.14 -37.43
C GLY A 310 19.45 19.38 -37.96
N ALA A 311 19.45 20.51 -37.23
CA ALA A 311 18.86 21.77 -37.67
C ALA A 311 19.56 22.33 -38.92
N ALA A 312 20.88 22.11 -39.05
CA ALA A 312 21.61 22.42 -40.28
C ALA A 312 21.14 21.54 -41.47
N ALA A 313 20.75 20.28 -41.23
CA ALA A 313 20.21 19.38 -42.24
C ALA A 313 18.70 19.58 -42.52
N VAL A 314 17.92 19.96 -41.52
CA VAL A 314 16.47 20.24 -41.61
C VAL A 314 16.23 21.60 -42.26
N ALA A 315 17.12 22.59 -42.08
CA ALA A 315 17.08 23.84 -42.84
C ALA A 315 17.24 23.60 -44.36
N ALA A 316 18.01 22.58 -44.76
CA ALA A 316 18.11 22.16 -46.16
C ALA A 316 16.85 21.41 -46.66
N ALA A 317 16.12 20.70 -45.78
CA ALA A 317 14.91 19.97 -46.11
C ALA A 317 13.61 20.83 -46.04
N ALA A 318 13.59 21.88 -45.22
CA ALA A 318 12.46 22.82 -45.11
C ALA A 318 12.24 23.63 -46.41
N ALA A 319 13.27 23.74 -47.26
CA ALA A 319 13.15 24.27 -48.62
C ALA A 319 12.31 23.38 -49.56
N ALA A 320 11.97 22.14 -49.15
CA ALA A 320 11.20 21.16 -49.93
C ALA A 320 9.74 20.94 -49.46
N GLY A 321 9.23 21.76 -48.53
CA GLY A 321 7.79 22.00 -48.39
C GLY A 321 6.90 20.84 -47.91
N VAL A 322 7.34 20.00 -46.96
CA VAL A 322 6.45 18.98 -46.36
C VAL A 322 6.72 18.81 -44.86
N VAL A 323 5.97 19.49 -43.98
CA VAL A 323 5.71 19.02 -42.60
C VAL A 323 4.34 19.51 -42.11
N GLY A 324 3.43 18.57 -41.83
CA GLY A 324 2.18 18.80 -41.11
C GLY A 324 2.37 18.78 -39.60
N LYS A 325 1.63 19.64 -38.88
CA LYS A 325 1.61 19.77 -37.41
C LYS A 325 1.30 18.43 -36.73
N ARG A 326 2.24 17.89 -35.94
CA ARG A 326 1.95 16.86 -34.93
C ARG A 326 1.37 17.52 -33.69
N ALA A 327 0.27 16.95 -33.20
CA ALA A 327 -0.30 17.26 -31.89
C ALA A 327 0.74 17.01 -30.79
N ALA A 328 0.87 17.95 -29.87
CA ALA A 328 1.77 17.85 -28.75
C ALA A 328 1.31 16.74 -27.79
N ASP A 329 2.23 15.84 -27.47
CA ASP A 329 2.11 14.81 -26.45
C ASP A 329 1.80 15.42 -25.09
N GLU A 330 0.61 15.18 -24.54
CA GLU A 330 0.38 15.29 -23.10
C GLU A 330 0.95 14.04 -22.42
N CYS A 331 2.29 13.93 -22.41
CA CYS A 331 2.94 13.18 -21.35
C CYS A 331 2.61 13.93 -20.07
N GLY A 332 1.58 13.46 -19.35
CA GLY A 332 1.27 13.94 -18.01
C GLY A 332 2.58 14.00 -17.23
N ARG A 333 3.07 15.22 -17.01
CA ARG A 333 4.33 15.41 -16.29
C ARG A 333 3.94 15.00 -14.88
N ASP A 334 4.47 13.90 -14.38
CA ASP A 334 4.47 13.56 -12.98
C ASP A 334 5.84 12.95 -12.74
N ASP A 335 6.62 13.54 -11.85
CA ASP A 335 7.96 13.04 -11.57
C ASP A 335 7.97 11.85 -10.61
N SER A 336 6.81 11.51 -10.03
CA SER A 336 6.63 10.36 -9.17
C SER A 336 6.27 9.09 -9.93
N LYS A 337 5.73 9.22 -11.15
CA LYS A 337 5.24 8.09 -11.95
C LYS A 337 5.23 8.39 -13.45
N ILE A 338 5.43 7.36 -14.26
CA ILE A 338 5.47 7.43 -15.72
C ILE A 338 4.14 6.93 -16.28
N ASN A 339 3.42 7.77 -17.02
CA ASN A 339 2.20 7.36 -17.74
C ASN A 339 2.55 6.59 -19.03
N LEU A 340 2.45 5.25 -19.01
CA LEU A 340 2.78 4.44 -20.17
C LEU A 340 1.68 4.39 -21.24
N TRP A 341 0.53 5.04 -21.03
CA TRP A 341 -0.43 5.29 -22.11
C TRP A 341 0.05 6.36 -23.10
N ALA A 342 0.95 7.26 -22.67
CA ALA A 342 1.37 8.39 -23.49
C ALA A 342 2.13 7.94 -24.75
N LEU A 343 1.76 8.51 -25.91
CA LEU A 343 2.35 8.19 -27.22
C LEU A 343 3.85 8.48 -27.29
N ALA A 344 4.35 9.38 -26.44
CA ALA A 344 5.78 9.66 -26.28
C ALA A 344 6.62 8.40 -25.98
N TYR A 345 6.03 7.36 -25.36
CA TYR A 345 6.75 6.14 -24.99
C TYR A 345 6.73 5.05 -26.06
N ARG A 346 6.00 5.21 -27.18
CA ARG A 346 5.84 4.19 -28.23
C ARG A 346 7.15 3.68 -28.85
N THR A 347 8.20 4.48 -28.84
CA THR A 347 9.53 4.14 -29.37
C THR A 347 10.63 4.19 -28.29
N ASP A 348 10.26 4.38 -27.02
CA ASP A 348 11.23 4.47 -25.91
C ASP A 348 11.74 3.06 -25.52
N ARG A 349 12.96 2.73 -25.98
CA ARG A 349 13.59 1.43 -25.73
C ARG A 349 14.28 1.33 -24.35
N ARG A 350 14.16 2.34 -23.50
CA ARG A 350 14.68 2.29 -22.12
C ARG A 350 13.82 1.38 -21.24
N PRO A 351 14.37 0.85 -20.13
CA PRO A 351 13.56 0.17 -19.11
C PRO A 351 12.54 1.14 -18.48
N LEU A 352 11.56 0.61 -17.74
CA LEU A 352 10.57 1.46 -17.05
C LEU A 352 11.26 2.50 -16.17
N LEU A 353 12.17 2.05 -15.31
CA LEU A 353 13.02 2.90 -14.48
C LEU A 353 14.49 2.47 -14.59
N PRO A 354 15.39 3.33 -15.12
CA PRO A 354 16.82 3.05 -15.15
C PRO A 354 17.39 2.77 -13.75
N GLY A 355 18.15 1.68 -13.61
CA GLY A 355 18.73 1.25 -12.33
C GLY A 355 17.81 0.40 -11.45
N CYS A 356 16.53 0.22 -11.82
CA CYS A 356 15.66 -0.73 -11.14
C CYS A 356 16.02 -2.17 -11.52
N THR A 357 16.03 -3.06 -10.53
CA THR A 357 16.41 -4.48 -10.68
C THR A 357 15.21 -5.43 -10.79
N CYS A 358 13.99 -4.90 -10.90
CA CYS A 358 12.79 -5.73 -11.03
C CYS A 358 12.77 -6.48 -12.37
N PHE A 359 12.01 -7.58 -12.45
CA PHE A 359 11.88 -8.39 -13.66
C PHE A 359 11.45 -7.54 -14.88
N ALA A 360 10.49 -6.63 -14.70
CA ALA A 360 10.00 -5.78 -15.78
C ALA A 360 11.10 -4.85 -16.32
N CYS A 361 11.89 -4.20 -15.46
CA CYS A 361 12.97 -3.33 -15.88
C CYS A 361 14.17 -4.08 -16.47
N ALA A 362 14.42 -5.32 -16.01
CA ALA A 362 15.52 -6.13 -16.52
C ALA A 362 15.26 -6.67 -17.93
N ASN A 363 13.99 -6.94 -18.29
CA ASN A 363 13.65 -7.70 -19.50
C ASN A 363 12.85 -6.89 -20.54
N HIS A 364 12.19 -5.80 -20.13
CA HIS A 364 11.24 -5.09 -20.98
C HIS A 364 11.54 -3.59 -21.07
N THR A 365 10.95 -2.98 -22.10
CA THR A 365 11.12 -1.55 -22.40
C THR A 365 9.81 -0.81 -22.19
N ARG A 366 9.89 0.52 -22.05
CA ARG A 366 8.71 1.39 -22.01
C ARG A 366 7.85 1.26 -23.25
N ALA A 367 8.47 1.17 -24.43
CA ALA A 367 7.77 0.93 -25.70
C ALA A 367 6.99 -0.39 -25.71
N TYR A 368 7.57 -1.45 -25.15
CA TYR A 368 6.90 -2.75 -25.09
C TYR A 368 5.69 -2.71 -24.14
N VAL A 369 5.86 -2.16 -22.93
CA VAL A 369 4.73 -2.05 -21.99
C VAL A 369 3.66 -1.09 -22.51
N HIS A 370 4.04 0.03 -23.13
CA HIS A 370 3.12 0.91 -23.85
C HIS A 370 2.32 0.13 -24.90
N HIS A 371 2.98 -0.68 -25.72
CA HIS A 371 2.30 -1.51 -26.72
C HIS A 371 1.29 -2.47 -26.07
N LEU A 372 1.68 -3.20 -25.02
CA LEU A 372 0.77 -4.11 -24.31
C LEU A 372 -0.47 -3.39 -23.77
N LEU A 373 -0.30 -2.20 -23.20
CA LEU A 373 -1.42 -1.39 -22.73
C LEU A 373 -2.34 -0.98 -23.90
N GLN A 374 -1.78 -0.49 -25.00
CA GLN A 374 -2.53 -0.07 -26.19
C GLN A 374 -3.27 -1.22 -26.88
N THR A 375 -2.75 -2.45 -26.80
CA THR A 375 -3.42 -3.65 -27.32
C THR A 375 -4.33 -4.31 -26.29
N HIS A 376 -4.51 -3.73 -25.10
CA HIS A 376 -5.30 -4.26 -24.00
C HIS A 376 -4.88 -5.67 -23.55
N GLU A 377 -3.58 -5.95 -23.59
CA GLU A 377 -2.98 -7.21 -23.15
C GLU A 377 -2.71 -7.18 -21.64
N MET A 378 -3.27 -8.15 -20.90
CA MET A 378 -3.21 -8.19 -19.42
C MET A 378 -1.78 -8.24 -18.86
N THR A 379 -0.83 -8.77 -19.64
CA THR A 379 0.59 -8.82 -19.27
C THR A 379 1.16 -7.42 -19.01
N GLY A 380 0.58 -6.37 -19.60
CA GLY A 380 0.93 -4.98 -19.30
C GLY A 380 0.74 -4.61 -17.83
N GLN A 381 -0.41 -4.96 -17.23
CA GLN A 381 -0.66 -4.73 -15.80
C GLN A 381 0.23 -5.62 -14.92
N VAL A 382 0.48 -6.87 -15.31
CA VAL A 382 1.39 -7.77 -14.56
C VAL A 382 2.80 -7.18 -14.45
N LEU A 383 3.37 -6.70 -15.57
CA LEU A 383 4.70 -6.09 -15.56
C LEU A 383 4.76 -4.79 -14.74
N LEU A 384 3.70 -3.99 -14.79
CA LEU A 384 3.56 -2.79 -13.98
C LEU A 384 3.48 -3.12 -12.48
N GLU A 385 2.68 -4.12 -12.09
CA GLU A 385 2.54 -4.52 -10.70
C GLU A 385 3.85 -5.04 -10.10
N VAL A 386 4.59 -5.86 -10.87
CA VAL A 386 5.93 -6.33 -10.47
C VAL A 386 6.87 -5.16 -10.23
N HIS A 387 6.87 -4.17 -11.13
CA HIS A 387 7.71 -2.98 -11.00
C HIS A 387 7.29 -2.11 -9.81
N ASN A 388 6.00 -1.79 -9.70
CA ASN A 388 5.47 -0.91 -8.68
C ASN A 388 5.67 -1.50 -7.29
N THR A 389 5.37 -2.79 -7.10
CA THR A 389 5.61 -3.50 -5.84
C THR A 389 7.10 -3.53 -5.49
N HIS A 390 7.97 -3.89 -6.43
CA HIS A 390 9.42 -3.88 -6.20
C HIS A 390 9.93 -2.50 -5.77
N HIS A 391 9.53 -1.45 -6.49
CA HIS A 391 9.97 -0.08 -6.21
C HIS A 391 9.50 0.39 -4.83
N TYR A 392 8.27 0.06 -4.46
CA TYR A 392 7.68 0.47 -3.18
C TYR A 392 8.28 -0.31 -1.99
N LEU A 393 8.62 -1.59 -2.15
CA LEU A 393 9.37 -2.35 -1.15
C LEU A 393 10.76 -1.75 -0.91
N ARG A 394 11.43 -1.32 -1.99
CA ARG A 394 12.72 -0.61 -1.91
C ARG A 394 12.59 0.74 -1.21
N PHE A 395 11.49 1.46 -1.41
CA PHE A 395 11.18 2.69 -0.68
C PHE A 395 11.12 2.46 0.84
N PHE A 396 10.38 1.44 1.31
CA PHE A 396 10.38 1.11 2.74
C PHE A 396 11.76 0.71 3.26
N ALA A 397 12.58 0.04 2.46
CA ALA A 397 13.95 -0.28 2.83
C ALA A 397 14.82 0.99 3.04
N GLU A 398 14.67 1.99 2.18
CA GLU A 398 15.37 3.29 2.36
C GLU A 398 14.85 4.08 3.56
N VAL A 399 13.53 4.04 3.82
CA VAL A 399 12.95 4.62 5.05
C VAL A 399 13.59 3.99 6.29
N ARG A 400 13.66 2.65 6.37
CA ARG A 400 14.31 1.95 7.48
C ARG A 400 15.78 2.33 7.64
N LYS A 401 16.53 2.40 6.54
CA LYS A 401 17.94 2.85 6.56
C LYS A 401 18.08 4.27 7.08
N ALA A 402 17.17 5.18 6.68
CA ALA A 402 17.19 6.56 7.13
C ALA A 402 16.92 6.68 8.65
N ILE A 403 15.98 5.89 9.18
CA ILE A 403 15.71 5.83 10.63
C ILE A 403 16.91 5.26 11.39
N ALA A 404 17.47 4.13 10.91
CA ALA A 404 18.63 3.51 11.56
C ALA A 404 19.87 4.42 11.58
N ALA A 405 20.01 5.29 10.58
CA ALA A 405 21.09 6.27 10.49
C ALA A 405 20.79 7.62 11.18
N GLY A 406 19.63 7.78 11.84
CA GLY A 406 19.25 9.03 12.50
C GLY A 406 19.12 10.24 11.56
N ARG A 407 18.72 9.99 10.31
CA ARG A 407 18.57 11.01 9.24
C ARG A 407 17.19 10.97 8.58
N PHE A 408 16.20 10.36 9.22
CA PHE A 408 14.87 10.20 8.67
C PHE A 408 14.15 11.54 8.51
N ALA A 409 14.28 12.46 9.46
CA ALA A 409 13.69 13.80 9.33
C ALA A 409 14.20 14.53 8.08
N ALA A 410 15.52 14.52 7.85
CA ALA A 410 16.13 15.11 6.66
C ALA A 410 15.69 14.41 5.37
N TYR A 411 15.61 13.07 5.38
CA TYR A 411 15.12 12.30 4.24
C TYR A 411 13.67 12.64 3.88
N ARG A 412 12.78 12.69 4.89
CA ARG A 412 11.38 13.08 4.71
C ARG A 412 11.27 14.50 4.14
N ASP A 413 11.95 15.46 4.76
CA ASP A 413 11.83 16.87 4.38
C ASP A 413 12.35 17.10 2.95
N TRP A 414 13.45 16.45 2.59
CA TRP A 414 13.93 16.42 1.21
C TRP A 414 12.87 15.86 0.25
N PHE A 415 12.28 14.71 0.56
CA PHE A 415 11.29 14.06 -0.29
C PHE A 415 10.06 14.95 -0.52
N LEU A 416 9.51 15.51 0.57
CA LEU A 416 8.33 16.39 0.53
C LEU A 416 8.62 17.71 -0.21
N GLN A 417 9.75 18.37 0.08
CA GLN A 417 10.13 19.60 -0.61
C GLN A 417 10.39 19.36 -2.10
N ARG A 418 11.00 18.22 -2.45
CA ARG A 418 11.19 17.81 -3.83
C ARG A 418 9.84 17.67 -4.55
N ARG A 419 8.88 16.98 -3.93
CA ARG A 419 7.52 16.84 -4.47
C ARG A 419 6.81 18.19 -4.60
N GLN A 420 6.85 19.02 -3.56
CA GLN A 420 6.19 20.32 -3.55
C GLN A 420 6.77 21.26 -4.60
N ARG A 421 8.09 21.32 -4.76
CA ARG A 421 8.74 22.09 -5.84
C ARG A 421 8.27 21.64 -7.21
N TRP A 422 8.03 20.35 -7.40
CA TRP A 422 7.54 19.82 -8.66
C TRP A 422 6.07 20.21 -8.92
N LEU A 423 5.22 20.17 -7.89
CA LEU A 423 3.82 20.61 -7.98
C LEU A 423 3.66 22.13 -8.20
N VAL A 424 4.54 22.95 -7.61
CA VAL A 424 4.48 24.43 -7.69
C VAL A 424 5.29 25.00 -8.87
N GLY A 425 6.34 24.31 -9.31
CA GLY A 425 7.23 24.72 -10.40
C GLY A 425 6.69 24.38 -11.80
N GLU A 426 7.42 24.78 -12.85
CA GLU A 426 7.09 24.69 -14.29
C GLU A 426 6.79 23.27 -14.86
N GLY A 427 6.60 22.26 -14.01
CA GLY A 427 6.04 20.95 -14.32
C GLY A 427 4.51 20.86 -14.20
N GLY A 428 3.86 21.79 -13.49
CA GLY A 428 2.43 21.76 -13.16
C GLY A 428 1.62 23.01 -13.57
N ARG A 429 1.91 23.64 -14.71
CA ARG A 429 0.95 24.58 -15.30
C ARG A 429 -0.04 23.80 -16.19
N GLN A 430 -1.31 23.97 -15.83
CA GLN A 430 -2.54 23.34 -16.30
C GLN A 430 -2.66 23.20 -17.81
#